data_AF-A0A2M8P3M5-F1
#
_entry.id   AF-A0A2M8P3M5-F1
#
_cell.length_a   1.000
_cell.length_b   1.000
_cell.length_c   1.000
_cell.angle_alpha   90.00
_cell.angle_beta   90.00
_cell.angle_gamma   90.00
#
_symmetry.space_group_name_H-M   'P 1'
#
loop_
_entity.id
_entity.type
_entity.pdbx_description
1 polymer ?
#
loop_
_entity_poly.entity_id
_entity_poly.type
_entity_poly.pdbx_seq_one_letter_code
_entity_poly.pdbx_strand_id
1 'polypeptide(L)'
;MPRWIGLVIGALSLFNGLGALHVLTALPTLRELPIGMPLVVLLGVPLAWCAVFAVLGIGLLLKRRLAARLFAPLLTAYALSRLGMAFFAQSDYDQGRLGAQIVLTALWIGAAWWYARWSAHRIANKETSHAADR
;
A
#
# COMPACT_ATOMS: atom_id res chain seq x y z
N MET A 1 -11.00 4.16 13.46
CA MET A 1 -9.96 3.14 13.19
C MET A 1 -8.91 3.16 14.31
N PRO A 2 -8.30 2.03 14.66
CA PRO A 2 -7.14 1.93 15.54
C PRO A 2 -6.00 2.80 15.03
N ARG A 3 -5.35 3.54 15.92
CA ARG A 3 -4.24 4.45 15.59
C ARG A 3 -3.07 3.72 14.94
N TRP A 4 -2.84 2.45 15.31
CA TRP A 4 -1.77 1.63 14.75
C TRP A 4 -1.89 1.43 13.24
N ILE A 5 -3.10 1.39 12.67
CA ILE A 5 -3.28 1.25 11.21
C ILE A 5 -2.76 2.50 10.49
N GLY A 6 -3.05 3.69 11.03
CA GLY A 6 -2.50 4.95 10.51
C GLY A 6 -0.98 4.98 10.56
N LEU A 7 -0.39 4.46 11.65
CA LEU A 7 1.06 4.34 11.79
C LEU A 7 1.67 3.35 10.78
N VAL A 8 1.06 2.19 10.58
CA VAL A 8 1.51 1.20 9.59
C VAL A 8 1.47 1.78 8.18
N ILE A 9 0.39 2.50 7.83
CA ILE A 9 0.28 3.18 6.54
C ILE A 9 1.30 4.32 6.41
N GLY A 10 1.55 5.07 7.47
CA GLY A 10 2.64 6.05 7.51
C GLY A 10 4.02 5.42 7.31
N ALA A 11 4.27 4.26 7.92
CA ALA A 11 5.52 3.50 7.72
C ALA A 11 5.64 3.00 6.27
N LEU A 12 4.55 2.58 5.64
CA LEU A 12 4.52 2.24 4.21
C LEU A 12 4.86 3.45 3.33
N SER A 13 4.34 4.64 3.64
CA SER A 13 4.72 5.87 2.94
C SER A 13 6.24 6.10 3.04
N LEU A 14 6.78 6.05 4.25
CA LEU A 14 8.22 6.23 4.50
C LEU A 14 9.07 5.19 3.75
N PHE A 15 8.66 3.92 3.78
CA PHE A 15 9.33 2.84 3.06
C PHE A 15 9.42 3.12 1.55
N ASN A 16 8.33 3.59 0.94
CA ASN A 16 8.34 3.95 -0.49
C ASN A 16 9.21 5.19 -0.75
N GLY A 17 9.22 6.18 0.15
CA GLY A 17 10.11 7.34 0.07
C GLY A 17 11.59 6.97 0.15
N LEU A 18 11.96 6.08 1.07
CA LEU A 18 13.31 5.53 1.19
C LEU A 18 13.70 4.73 -0.06
N GLY A 19 12.76 3.98 -0.64
CA GLY A 19 12.98 3.29 -1.91
C GLY A 19 13.29 4.26 -3.06
N ALA A 20 12.55 5.37 -3.17
CA ALA A 20 12.85 6.40 -4.16
C ALA A 20 14.22 7.07 -3.94
N LEU A 21 14.56 7.37 -2.68
CA LEU A 21 15.88 7.90 -2.33
C LEU A 21 16.99 6.93 -2.69
N HIS A 22 16.80 5.63 -2.44
CA HIS A 22 17.76 4.61 -2.82
C HIS A 22 18.00 4.60 -4.35
N VAL A 23 16.93 4.67 -5.15
CA VAL A 23 17.03 4.78 -6.61
C VAL A 23 17.77 6.05 -7.02
N LEU A 24 17.53 7.20 -6.37
CA LEU A 24 18.27 8.45 -6.64
C LEU A 24 19.75 8.33 -6.31
N THR A 25 20.10 7.68 -5.21
CA THR A 25 21.51 7.48 -4.84
C THR A 25 22.21 6.48 -5.77
N ALA A 26 21.48 5.51 -6.30
CA ALA A 26 22.00 4.51 -7.25
C ALA A 26 21.95 4.98 -8.72
N LEU A 27 21.35 6.15 -9.00
CA LEU A 27 21.18 6.68 -10.36
C LEU A 27 22.45 6.70 -11.22
N PRO A 28 23.65 7.06 -10.68
CA PRO A 28 24.89 7.05 -11.46
C PRO A 28 25.22 5.65 -11.98
N THR A 29 25.08 4.64 -11.13
CA THR A 29 25.34 3.23 -11.45
C THR A 29 24.25 2.65 -12.36
N LEU A 30 23.00 3.05 -12.16
CA LEU A 30 21.85 2.57 -12.93
C LEU A 30 21.81 3.11 -14.37
N ARG A 31 22.43 4.26 -14.65
CA ARG A 31 22.54 4.79 -16.01
C ARG A 31 23.50 4.03 -16.91
N GLU A 32 24.48 3.34 -16.31
CA GLU A 32 25.50 2.58 -17.04
C GLU A 32 25.06 1.13 -17.31
N LEU A 33 24.04 0.66 -16.60
CA LEU A 33 23.45 -0.65 -16.80
C LEU A 33 22.37 -0.59 -17.89
N PRO A 34 22.29 -1.60 -18.79
CA PRO A 34 21.20 -1.73 -19.75
C PRO A 34 19.93 -2.21 -19.02
N ILE A 35 19.36 -1.36 -18.17
CA ILE A 35 18.16 -1.68 -17.40
C ILE A 35 16.96 -1.59 -18.34
N GLY A 36 16.23 -2.70 -18.53
CA GLY A 36 15.03 -2.75 -19.37
C GLY A 36 13.83 -1.93 -18.83
N MET A 37 13.93 -1.41 -17.61
CA MET A 37 12.87 -0.68 -16.93
C MET A 37 13.14 0.83 -16.93
N PRO A 38 12.22 1.68 -17.43
CA PRO A 38 12.45 3.12 -17.50
C PRO A 38 12.68 3.75 -16.13
N LEU A 39 13.64 4.67 -16.03
CA LEU A 39 13.98 5.40 -14.79
C LEU A 39 12.76 6.11 -14.17
N VAL A 40 11.86 6.60 -15.03
CA VAL A 40 10.59 7.23 -14.62
C VAL A 40 9.71 6.26 -13.84
N VAL A 41 9.69 4.96 -14.19
CA VAL A 41 8.91 3.94 -13.49
C VAL A 41 9.59 3.57 -12.17
N LEU A 42 10.91 3.38 -12.19
CA LEU A 42 11.71 3.06 -11.00
C LEU A 42 11.62 4.13 -9.90
N LEU A 43 11.55 5.41 -10.28
CA LEU A 43 11.46 6.52 -9.34
C LEU A 43 10.01 6.98 -9.09
N GLY A 44 9.22 7.09 -10.15
CA GLY A 44 7.89 7.66 -10.11
C GLY A 44 6.88 6.79 -9.36
N VAL A 45 6.95 5.47 -9.51
CA VAL A 45 5.99 4.57 -8.84
C VAL A 45 6.18 4.57 -7.32
N PRO A 46 7.39 4.43 -6.75
CA PRO A 46 7.60 4.60 -5.31
C PRO A 46 7.16 5.98 -4.80
N LEU A 47 7.47 7.07 -5.53
CA LEU A 47 7.06 8.41 -5.12
C LEU A 47 5.54 8.58 -5.11
N ALA A 48 4.84 8.06 -6.12
CA ALA A 48 3.38 8.10 -6.17
C ALA A 48 2.76 7.36 -4.98
N TRP A 49 3.23 6.14 -4.68
CA TRP A 49 2.75 5.38 -3.53
C TRP A 49 3.10 6.03 -2.20
N CYS A 50 4.28 6.65 -2.09
CA CYS A 50 4.67 7.44 -0.92
C CYS A 50 3.64 8.54 -0.64
N ALA A 51 3.30 9.36 -1.65
CA ALA A 51 2.32 10.44 -1.52
C ALA A 51 0.92 9.91 -1.18
N VAL A 52 0.46 8.87 -1.89
CA VAL A 52 -0.85 8.25 -1.64
C VAL A 52 -0.96 7.75 -0.21
N PHE A 53 0.05 7.05 0.30
CA PHE A 53 0.03 6.53 1.67
C PHE A 53 0.22 7.62 2.72
N ALA A 54 0.96 8.69 2.43
CA ALA A 54 1.04 9.84 3.34
C ALA A 54 -0.34 10.46 3.55
N VAL A 55 -1.05 10.76 2.45
CA VAL A 55 -2.41 11.33 2.50
C VAL A 55 -3.39 10.38 3.18
N LEU A 56 -3.33 9.09 2.85
CA LEU A 56 -4.18 8.07 3.46
C LEU A 56 -3.90 7.94 4.96
N GLY A 57 -2.63 7.84 5.37
CA GLY A 57 -2.21 7.71 6.76
C GLY A 57 -2.63 8.91 7.61
N ILE A 58 -2.39 10.13 7.12
CA ILE A 58 -2.87 11.37 7.76
C ILE A 58 -4.40 11.36 7.84
N GLY A 59 -5.10 11.02 6.75
CA GLY A 59 -6.55 10.94 6.73
C GLY A 59 -7.11 9.94 7.75
N LEU A 60 -6.46 8.79 7.94
CA LEU A 60 -6.82 7.77 8.91
C LEU A 60 -6.58 8.25 10.36
N LEU A 61 -5.46 8.94 10.62
CA LEU A 61 -5.16 9.55 11.93
C LEU A 61 -6.18 10.64 12.29
N LEU A 62 -6.58 11.45 11.31
CA LEU A 62 -7.63 12.47 11.43
C LEU A 62 -9.05 11.88 11.39
N LYS A 63 -9.20 10.54 11.40
CA LYS A 63 -10.48 9.82 11.40
C LYS A 63 -11.42 10.21 10.23
N ARG A 64 -10.88 10.62 9.07
CA ARG A 64 -11.69 10.96 7.89
C ARG A 64 -12.38 9.70 7.34
N ARG A 65 -13.71 9.77 7.18
CA ARG A 65 -14.53 8.66 6.64
C ARG A 65 -14.07 8.20 5.26
N LEU A 66 -13.64 9.14 4.40
CA LEU A 66 -13.14 8.83 3.06
C LEU A 66 -11.86 7.99 3.11
N ALA A 67 -10.91 8.32 4.00
CA ALA A 67 -9.68 7.56 4.16
C ALA A 67 -9.95 6.12 4.64
N ALA A 68 -10.91 5.95 5.54
CA ALA A 68 -11.34 4.61 5.98
C ALA A 68 -11.93 3.77 4.85
N ARG A 69 -12.70 4.39 3.94
CA ARG A 69 -13.29 3.72 2.77
C ARG A 69 -12.23 3.37 1.72
N LEU A 70 -11.27 4.27 1.49
CA LEU A 70 -10.23 4.09 0.48
C LEU A 70 -9.08 3.19 0.93
N PHE A 71 -8.96 2.90 2.22
CA PHE A 71 -7.87 2.10 2.76
C PHE A 71 -7.71 0.73 2.09
N ALA A 72 -8.77 -0.10 2.09
CA ALA A 72 -8.71 -1.44 1.52
C ALA A 72 -8.46 -1.47 -0.01
N PRO A 73 -9.17 -0.66 -0.85
CA PRO A 73 -8.91 -0.68 -2.28
C PRO A 73 -7.50 -0.15 -2.62
N LEU A 74 -7.01 0.88 -1.92
CA LEU A 74 -5.64 1.38 -2.14
C LEU A 74 -4.58 0.35 -1.74
N LEU A 75 -4.77 -0.35 -0.63
CA LEU A 75 -3.83 -1.39 -0.21
C LEU A 75 -3.83 -2.58 -1.20
N THR A 76 -5.00 -2.91 -1.75
CA THR A 76 -5.13 -3.94 -2.79
C THR A 76 -4.40 -3.53 -4.06
N ALA A 77 -4.63 -2.31 -4.54
CA ALA A 77 -3.94 -1.77 -5.71
C ALA A 77 -2.42 -1.70 -5.51
N TYR A 78 -1.97 -1.33 -4.31
CA TYR A 78 -0.55 -1.35 -3.97
C TYR A 78 0.04 -2.75 -4.05
N ALA A 79 -0.61 -3.73 -3.41
CA ALA A 79 -0.11 -5.09 -3.39
C ALA A 79 -0.09 -5.72 -4.80
N LEU A 80 -1.11 -5.46 -5.62
CA LEU A 80 -1.13 -5.85 -7.03
C LEU A 80 -0.01 -5.17 -7.83
N SER A 81 0.26 -3.88 -7.63
CA SER A 81 1.36 -3.19 -8.31
C SER A 81 2.72 -3.80 -7.98
N ARG A 82 2.93 -4.24 -6.72
CA ARG A 82 4.16 -4.90 -6.28
C ARG A 82 4.28 -6.32 -6.82
N LEU A 83 3.18 -7.07 -6.88
CA LEU A 83 3.15 -8.37 -7.55
C LEU A 83 3.48 -8.23 -9.04
N GLY A 84 2.87 -7.27 -9.73
CA GLY A 84 3.17 -6.97 -11.13
C GLY A 84 4.66 -6.69 -11.34
N MET A 85 5.26 -5.83 -10.50
CA MET A 85 6.71 -5.59 -10.56
C MET A 85 7.54 -6.86 -10.28
N ALA A 86 7.12 -7.70 -9.33
CA ALA A 86 7.81 -8.95 -9.04
C ALA A 86 7.76 -9.92 -10.23
N PHE A 87 6.64 -9.97 -10.96
CA PHE A 87 6.54 -10.74 -12.21
C PHE A 87 7.42 -10.15 -13.32
N PHE A 88 7.51 -8.82 -13.45
CA PHE A 88 8.42 -8.20 -14.42
C PHE A 88 9.90 -8.42 -14.07
N ALA A 89 10.26 -8.37 -12.78
CA ALA A 89 11.62 -8.64 -12.31
C ALA A 89 12.00 -10.13 -12.38
N GLN A 90 11.01 -11.02 -12.56
CA GLN A 90 11.21 -12.46 -12.69
C GLN A 90 11.93 -12.86 -13.99
N SER A 91 12.09 -11.95 -14.97
CA SER A 91 12.96 -12.26 -16.11
C SER A 91 14.42 -12.49 -15.70
N ASP A 92 14.84 -12.06 -14.50
CA ASP A 92 16.25 -12.06 -14.08
C ASP A 92 16.58 -12.83 -12.78
N TYR A 93 15.63 -13.28 -11.93
CA TYR A 93 15.96 -13.94 -10.65
C TYR A 93 15.03 -15.10 -10.19
N ASP A 94 15.67 -16.10 -9.58
CA ASP A 94 15.21 -17.41 -9.06
C ASP A 94 13.72 -17.58 -8.67
N GLN A 95 13.14 -18.67 -9.18
CA GLN A 95 11.72 -19.06 -9.12
C GLN A 95 11.15 -19.29 -7.69
N GLY A 96 11.98 -19.43 -6.65
CA GLY A 96 11.53 -19.82 -5.31
C GLY A 96 10.85 -18.73 -4.47
N ARG A 97 11.05 -17.45 -4.80
CA ARG A 97 10.66 -16.33 -3.92
C ARG A 97 9.25 -15.76 -4.17
N LEU A 98 8.66 -16.08 -5.32
CA LEU A 98 7.38 -15.53 -5.77
C LEU A 98 6.17 -16.15 -5.07
N GLY A 99 6.19 -17.46 -4.81
CA GLY A 99 5.10 -18.12 -4.09
C GLY A 99 4.88 -17.48 -2.71
N ALA A 100 5.96 -17.21 -1.98
CA ALA A 100 5.89 -16.54 -0.69
C ALA A 100 5.34 -15.10 -0.80
N GLN A 101 5.72 -14.36 -1.84
CA GLN A 101 5.26 -12.98 -2.07
C GLN A 101 3.76 -12.92 -2.44
N ILE A 102 3.29 -13.86 -3.25
CA ILE A 102 1.87 -14.01 -3.61
C ILE A 102 1.04 -14.35 -2.37
N VAL A 103 1.48 -15.32 -1.57
CA VAL A 103 0.79 -15.72 -0.33
C VAL A 103 0.75 -14.55 0.65
N LEU A 104 1.87 -13.86 0.85
CA LEU A 104 1.92 -12.70 1.74
C LEU A 104 1.00 -11.57 1.26
N THR A 105 0.99 -11.28 -0.05
CA THR A 105 0.07 -10.30 -0.64
C THR A 105 -1.40 -10.71 -0.44
N ALA A 106 -1.75 -11.97 -0.69
CA ALA A 106 -3.11 -12.46 -0.50
C ALA A 106 -3.57 -12.33 0.96
N LEU A 107 -2.70 -12.65 1.92
CA LEU A 107 -2.97 -12.48 3.35
C LEU A 107 -3.19 -11.00 3.70
N TRP A 108 -2.37 -10.09 3.17
CA TRP A 108 -2.51 -8.65 3.39
C TRP A 108 -3.81 -8.09 2.80
N ILE A 109 -4.17 -8.48 1.58
CA ILE A 109 -5.44 -8.09 0.95
C ILE A 109 -6.61 -8.62 1.77
N GLY A 110 -6.59 -9.90 2.14
CA GLY A 110 -7.62 -10.53 2.97
C GLY A 110 -7.81 -9.81 4.30
N ALA A 111 -6.72 -9.50 5.01
CA ALA A 111 -6.75 -8.77 6.27
C ALA A 111 -7.33 -7.35 6.11
N ALA A 112 -6.96 -6.64 5.03
CA ALA A 112 -7.45 -5.29 4.77
C ALA A 112 -8.96 -5.27 4.49
N TRP A 113 -9.45 -6.21 3.68
CA TRP A 113 -10.87 -6.35 3.37
C TRP A 113 -11.69 -6.83 4.56
N TRP A 114 -11.18 -7.80 5.32
CA TRP A 114 -11.79 -8.22 6.58
C TRP A 114 -11.98 -7.04 7.53
N TYR A 115 -10.93 -6.24 7.70
CA TYR A 115 -10.96 -5.08 8.57
C TYR A 115 -11.94 -4.00 8.06
N ALA A 116 -11.94 -3.71 6.75
CA ALA A 116 -12.88 -2.76 6.15
C ALA A 116 -14.33 -3.19 6.36
N ARG A 117 -14.66 -4.47 6.10
CA ARG A 117 -15.99 -5.05 6.33
C ARG A 117 -16.42 -4.93 7.79
N TRP A 118 -15.55 -5.30 8.72
CA TRP A 118 -15.85 -5.20 10.14
C TRP A 118 -16.07 -3.76 10.60
N SER A 119 -15.28 -2.82 10.07
CA SER A 119 -15.44 -1.39 10.37
C SER A 119 -16.77 -0.83 9.86
N ALA A 120 -17.22 -1.28 8.68
CA ALA A 120 -18.51 -0.90 8.11
C ALA A 120 -19.68 -1.40 8.99
N HIS A 121 -19.63 -2.66 9.43
CA HIS A 121 -20.63 -3.22 10.36
C HIS A 121 -20.74 -2.42 11.67
N ARG A 122 -19.61 -2.01 12.26
CA ARG A 122 -19.63 -1.21 13.51
C ARG A 122 -20.17 0.20 13.33
N ILE A 123 -20.05 0.78 12.14
CA ILE A 123 -20.64 2.09 11.83
C ILE A 123 -22.15 1.96 11.67
N ALA A 124 -22.61 0.95 10.92
CA ALA A 124 -24.04 0.69 10.72
C ALA A 124 -24.77 0.44 12.05
N ASN A 125 -24.23 -0.41 12.94
CA ASN A 125 -24.85 -0.71 14.23
C ASN A 125 -24.96 0.52 15.17
N LYS A 126 -24.07 1.51 15.03
CA LYS A 126 -24.14 2.75 15.81
C LYS A 126 -25.21 3.71 15.29
N GLU A 127 -25.45 3.71 13.98
CA GLU A 127 -26.48 4.53 13.36
C GLU A 127 -27.88 3.98 13.70
N THR A 128 -28.04 2.65 13.74
CA THR A 128 -29.30 2.01 14.16
C THR A 128 -29.61 2.17 15.64
N SER A 129 -28.60 2.14 16.53
CA SER A 129 -28.84 2.33 17.97
C SER A 129 -29.27 3.76 18.30
N HIS A 130 -28.68 4.78 17.64
CA HIS A 130 -29.09 6.17 17.82
C HIS A 130 -30.46 6.51 17.22
N ALA A 131 -30.94 5.72 16.24
CA ALA A 131 -32.27 5.86 15.67
C ALA A 131 -33.35 5.20 16.55
N ALA A 132 -33.00 4.21 17.38
CA ALA A 132 -33.93 3.54 18.29
C ALA A 132 -34.15 4.27 19.62
N ASP A 133 -33.22 5.15 20.01
CA ASP A 133 -33.31 6.01 21.21
C ASP A 133 -34.02 7.36 20.97
N ARG A 134 -34.54 7.60 19.76
CA ARG A 134 -35.31 8.80 19.38
C ARG A 134 -36.75 8.43 19.10
#